data_AF-A0A959T2Y3-F1
#
_entry.id   AF-A0A959T2Y3-F1
#
_cell.length_a   1.000
_cell.length_b   1.000
_cell.length_c   1.000
_cell.angle_alpha   90.00
_cell.angle_beta   90.00
_cell.angle_gamma   90.00
#
_symmetry.space_group_name_H-M   'P 1'
#
loop_
_entity.id
_entity.type
_entity.pdbx_description
1 polymer ?
#
loop_
_entity_poly.entity_id
_entity_poly.type
_entity_poly.pdbx_seq_one_letter_code
_entity_poly.pdbx_strand_id
1 'polypeptide(L)'
;NKMDRLPPFLREVITELNSDRFVRWLEQLTGIQGLKADDMLEGGGLHQSGRGGFLNIHADFTVHPHKRNWRRRVNVLVYLNKGWQEDWGGQLELWERDMSKCSARITPFFNRCVIFNTDEDSYHGLPDPLTCPEDESR
;
A
#
# COMPACT_ATOMS: atom_id res chain seq x y z
N ASN A 1 8.78 12.15 3.99
CA ASN A 1 7.84 11.96 5.12
C ASN A 1 8.40 12.48 6.45
N LYS A 2 7.55 12.96 7.39
CA LYS A 2 7.98 13.49 8.71
C LYS A 2 8.04 12.37 9.76
N MET A 3 9.03 11.48 9.63
CA MET A 3 9.19 10.30 10.50
C MET A 3 9.27 10.68 11.99
N ASP A 4 9.92 11.79 12.31
CA ASP A 4 10.05 12.36 13.65
C ASP A 4 8.71 12.62 14.37
N ARG A 5 7.63 12.85 13.61
CA ARG A 5 6.29 13.10 14.15
C ARG A 5 5.48 11.83 14.40
N LEU A 6 5.94 10.68 13.94
CA LEU A 6 5.24 9.42 14.14
C LEU A 6 5.47 8.89 15.56
N PRO A 7 4.46 8.23 16.16
CA PRO A 7 4.65 7.45 17.39
C PRO A 7 5.84 6.49 17.27
N PRO A 8 6.63 6.28 18.35
CA PRO A 8 7.83 5.44 18.30
C PRO A 8 7.61 4.05 17.69
N PHE A 9 6.52 3.39 18.07
CA PHE A 9 6.16 2.09 17.53
C PHE A 9 5.95 2.09 16.01
N LEU A 10 5.26 3.10 15.47
CA LEU A 10 5.05 3.19 14.01
C LEU A 10 6.35 3.48 13.27
N ARG A 11 7.28 4.22 13.89
CA ARG A 11 8.62 4.38 13.32
C ARG A 11 9.36 3.06 13.25
N GLU A 12 9.34 2.27 14.32
CA GLU A 12 10.00 0.96 14.37
C GLU A 12 9.45 0.01 13.30
N VAL A 13 8.12 -0.04 13.12
CA VAL A 13 7.49 -0.83 12.06
C VAL A 13 7.97 -0.39 10.68
N ILE A 14 7.95 0.92 10.39
CA ILE A 14 8.41 1.44 9.08
C ILE A 14 9.90 1.15 8.88
N THR A 15 10.73 1.31 9.91
CA THR A 15 12.16 1.00 9.85
C THR A 15 12.39 -0.49 9.58
N GLU A 16 11.66 -1.39 10.23
CA GLU A 16 11.76 -2.83 10.00
C GLU A 16 11.34 -3.20 8.57
N LEU A 17 10.22 -2.66 8.08
CA LEU A 17 9.73 -2.86 6.70
C LEU A 17 10.65 -2.26 5.63
N ASN A 18 11.62 -1.44 6.01
CA ASN A 18 12.65 -0.90 5.12
C ASN A 18 14.05 -1.45 5.43
N SER A 19 14.16 -2.42 6.35
CA SER A 19 15.44 -3.02 6.72
C SER A 19 16.00 -3.88 5.59
N ASP A 20 17.33 -3.98 5.50
CA ASP A 20 17.99 -4.89 4.54
C ASP A 20 17.48 -6.33 4.64
N ARG A 21 17.16 -6.78 5.86
CA ARG A 21 16.60 -8.11 6.10
C ARG A 21 15.26 -8.27 5.39
N PHE A 22 14.35 -7.32 5.58
CA PHE A 22 13.02 -7.38 4.99
C PHE A 22 13.06 -7.18 3.47
N VAL A 23 13.90 -6.26 2.97
CA VAL A 23 14.07 -6.04 1.52
C VAL A 23 14.60 -7.30 0.84
N ARG A 24 15.62 -7.96 1.40
CA ARG A 24 16.12 -9.25 0.85
C ARG A 24 15.06 -10.34 0.87
N TRP A 25 14.23 -10.38 1.91
CA TRP A 25 13.09 -11.29 1.95
C TRP A 25 12.06 -10.97 0.85
N LEU A 26 11.77 -9.70 0.58
CA LEU A 26 10.92 -9.28 -0.54
C LEU A 26 11.52 -9.66 -1.90
N GLU A 27 12.83 -9.53 -2.08
CA GLU A 27 13.50 -9.96 -3.32
C GLU A 27 13.30 -11.47 -3.55
N GLN A 28 13.44 -12.28 -2.50
CA GLN A 28 13.21 -13.72 -2.56
C GLN A 28 11.74 -14.07 -2.82
N LEU A 29 10.81 -13.36 -2.16
CA LEU A 29 9.38 -13.59 -2.30
C LEU A 29 8.88 -13.24 -3.72
N THR A 30 9.34 -12.11 -4.26
CA THR A 30 8.85 -11.56 -5.53
C THR A 30 9.66 -12.02 -6.73
N GLY A 31 10.88 -12.51 -6.52
CA GLY A 31 11.85 -12.82 -7.58
C GLY A 31 12.50 -11.58 -8.20
N ILE A 32 12.14 -10.36 -7.79
CA ILE A 32 12.68 -9.11 -8.32
C ILE A 32 14.04 -8.86 -7.68
N GLN A 33 15.08 -8.83 -8.50
CA GLN A 33 16.46 -8.63 -8.06
C GLN A 33 16.80 -7.14 -7.92
N GLY A 34 17.63 -6.80 -6.95
CA GLY A 34 18.15 -5.45 -6.74
C GLY A 34 17.12 -4.48 -6.15
N LEU A 35 16.17 -4.97 -5.37
CA LEU A 35 15.23 -4.11 -4.64
C LEU A 35 15.99 -3.25 -3.64
N LYS A 36 15.50 -2.02 -3.47
CA LYS A 36 16.06 -1.03 -2.55
C LYS A 36 14.90 -0.43 -1.77
N ALA A 37 15.06 -0.31 -0.47
CA ALA A 37 14.18 0.51 0.34
C ALA A 37 14.31 1.98 -0.10
N ASP A 38 13.19 2.71 -0.07
CA ASP A 38 13.20 4.15 -0.27
C ASP A 38 13.19 4.88 1.07
N ASP A 39 14.35 5.42 1.44
CA ASP A 39 14.57 6.21 2.65
C ASP A 39 13.76 7.52 2.69
N MET A 40 13.27 8.00 1.54
CA MET A 40 12.41 9.18 1.45
C MET A 40 10.93 8.87 1.72
N LEU A 41 10.55 7.59 1.60
CA LEU A 41 9.18 7.08 1.63
C LEU A 41 8.27 7.79 0.62
N GLU A 42 8.76 8.01 -0.59
CA GLU A 42 8.05 8.75 -1.63
C GLU A 42 6.81 7.99 -2.11
N GLY A 43 5.63 8.59 -1.90
CA GLY A 43 4.33 7.91 -2.10
C GLY A 43 4.06 6.74 -1.14
N GLY A 44 4.83 6.62 -0.05
CA GLY A 44 4.54 5.70 1.05
C GLY A 44 4.29 6.44 2.36
N GLY A 45 4.19 5.69 3.46
CA GLY A 45 3.98 6.23 4.81
C GLY A 45 2.64 5.79 5.41
N LEU A 46 2.08 6.61 6.29
CA LEU A 46 0.75 6.39 6.86
C LEU A 46 -0.31 6.99 5.96
N HIS A 47 -1.34 6.20 5.70
CA HIS A 47 -2.52 6.61 4.96
C HIS A 47 -3.73 6.41 5.86
N GLN A 48 -4.70 7.31 5.75
CA GLN A 48 -5.95 7.24 6.49
C GLN A 48 -7.10 7.70 5.58
N SER A 49 -8.14 6.89 5.45
CA SER A 49 -9.37 7.23 4.73
C SER A 49 -10.57 7.02 5.66
N GLY A 50 -11.31 8.10 5.95
CA GLY A 50 -12.57 8.04 6.71
C GLY A 50 -13.79 7.92 5.80
N ARG A 51 -14.99 7.99 6.39
CA ARG A 51 -16.27 7.92 5.67
C ARG A 51 -16.30 8.82 4.43
N GLY A 52 -16.73 8.27 3.30
CA GLY A 52 -16.76 8.93 1.99
C GLY A 52 -15.42 8.98 1.25
N GLY A 53 -14.32 8.58 1.89
CA GLY A 53 -13.01 8.47 1.24
C GLY A 53 -13.00 7.37 0.17
N PHE A 54 -12.30 7.63 -0.93
CA PHE A 54 -12.09 6.67 -2.00
C PHE A 54 -10.78 6.98 -2.73
N LEU A 55 -10.31 6.02 -3.52
CA LEU A 55 -9.19 6.18 -4.42
C LEU A 55 -9.51 5.41 -5.70
N ASN A 56 -9.69 6.15 -6.79
CA ASN A 56 -10.00 5.58 -8.09
C ASN A 56 -8.97 4.51 -8.49
N ILE A 57 -9.40 3.58 -9.34
CA ILE A 57 -8.49 2.60 -9.94
C ILE A 57 -7.41 3.33 -10.74
N HIS A 58 -6.16 3.05 -10.43
CA HIS A 58 -4.99 3.66 -11.05
C HIS A 58 -3.82 2.68 -11.09
N ALA A 59 -2.82 3.01 -11.89
CA ALA A 59 -1.48 2.47 -11.76
C ALA A 59 -0.59 3.54 -11.11
N ASP A 60 0.38 3.11 -10.31
CA ASP A 60 1.30 4.01 -9.64
C ASP A 60 2.28 4.68 -10.62
N PHE A 61 2.85 5.82 -10.20
CA PHE A 61 4.03 6.36 -10.87
C PHE A 61 5.18 5.36 -10.81
N THR A 62 5.74 5.04 -11.98
CA THR A 62 6.79 4.03 -12.08
C THR A 62 8.18 4.57 -11.76
N VAL A 63 8.46 5.85 -11.99
CA VAL A 63 9.79 6.46 -11.79
C VAL A 63 9.82 7.27 -10.49
N HIS A 64 10.87 7.10 -9.69
CA HIS A 64 11.04 7.87 -8.46
C HIS A 64 11.38 9.35 -8.77
N PRO A 65 10.65 10.34 -8.25
CA PRO A 65 10.77 11.75 -8.65
C PRO A 65 12.15 12.36 -8.33
N HIS A 66 12.79 11.90 -7.24
CA HIS A 66 14.11 12.38 -6.82
C HIS A 66 15.28 11.48 -7.24
N LYS A 67 15.01 10.26 -7.71
CA LYS A 67 16.02 9.23 -8.02
C LYS A 67 15.67 8.62 -9.37
N ARG A 68 15.93 9.35 -10.45
CA ARG A 68 15.40 9.03 -11.80
C ARG A 68 15.78 7.66 -12.36
N ASN A 69 16.82 7.02 -11.82
CA ASN A 69 17.23 5.67 -12.16
C ASN A 69 16.54 4.58 -11.32
N TRP A 70 15.67 4.96 -10.39
CA TRP A 70 14.88 4.03 -9.58
C TRP A 70 13.49 3.92 -10.15
N ARG A 71 12.95 2.69 -10.08
CA ARG A 71 11.56 2.40 -10.39
C ARG A 71 10.83 1.86 -9.17
N ARG A 72 9.57 2.24 -8.99
CA ARG A 72 8.67 1.57 -8.05
C ARG A 72 8.40 0.16 -8.60
N ARG A 73 8.66 -0.87 -7.80
CA ARG A 73 8.53 -2.28 -8.23
C ARG A 73 7.61 -3.11 -7.35
N VAL A 74 7.48 -2.77 -6.07
CA VAL A 74 6.70 -3.53 -5.09
C VAL A 74 6.00 -2.55 -4.18
N ASN A 75 4.69 -2.76 -3.97
CA ASN A 75 3.94 -2.14 -2.90
C ASN A 75 3.75 -3.14 -1.76
N VAL A 76 3.88 -2.62 -0.53
CA VAL A 76 3.63 -3.36 0.70
C VAL A 76 2.65 -2.54 1.52
N LEU A 77 1.43 -3.07 1.69
CA LEU A 77 0.37 -2.42 2.45
C LEU A 77 0.07 -3.22 3.71
N VAL A 78 0.16 -2.59 4.87
CA VAL A 78 -0.16 -3.20 6.16
C VAL A 78 -1.38 -2.51 6.74
N TYR A 79 -2.46 -3.27 6.91
CA TYR A 79 -3.73 -2.78 7.46
C TYR A 79 -3.75 -2.88 8.98
N LEU A 80 -4.05 -1.75 9.62
CA LEU A 80 -4.05 -1.59 11.09
C LEU A 80 -5.46 -1.36 11.65
N ASN A 81 -6.48 -1.86 10.94
CA ASN A 81 -7.88 -1.49 11.16
C ASN A 81 -8.60 -2.55 12.02
N LYS A 82 -8.48 -2.41 13.35
CA LYS A 82 -9.14 -3.30 14.32
C LYS A 82 -10.66 -3.14 14.23
N GLY A 83 -11.38 -4.25 14.16
CA GLY A 83 -12.85 -4.23 14.15
C GLY A 83 -13.48 -3.76 12.83
N TRP A 84 -12.68 -3.61 11.75
CA TRP A 84 -13.21 -3.22 10.44
C TRP A 84 -14.27 -4.21 9.97
N GLN A 85 -15.45 -3.69 9.63
CA GLN A 85 -16.54 -4.48 9.10
C GLN A 85 -16.48 -4.50 7.56
N GLU A 86 -16.77 -5.65 6.96
CA GLU A 86 -16.67 -5.81 5.52
C GLU A 86 -17.71 -4.98 4.74
N ASP A 87 -18.88 -4.76 5.34
CA ASP A 87 -19.96 -3.95 4.79
C ASP A 87 -19.66 -2.44 4.79
N TRP A 88 -18.59 -2.00 5.48
CA TRP A 88 -18.09 -0.63 5.41
C TRP A 88 -17.34 -0.31 4.11
N GLY A 89 -17.11 -1.32 3.28
CA GLY A 89 -16.37 -1.22 2.02
C GLY A 89 -14.87 -1.03 2.24
N GLY A 90 -14.21 -0.35 1.30
CA GLY A 90 -12.78 -0.05 1.39
C GLY A 90 -11.87 -1.21 1.05
N GLN A 91 -12.37 -2.24 0.38
CA GLN A 91 -11.54 -3.30 -0.16
C GLN A 91 -10.52 -2.69 -1.13
N LEU A 92 -9.27 -3.14 -1.03
CA LEU A 92 -8.32 -2.95 -2.12
C LEU A 92 -8.77 -3.82 -3.28
N GLU A 93 -9.09 -3.20 -4.41
CA GLU A 93 -9.33 -3.89 -5.66
C GLU A 93 -8.04 -4.01 -6.46
N LEU A 94 -7.77 -5.21 -6.98
CA LEU A 94 -6.71 -5.49 -7.93
C LEU A 94 -7.35 -5.91 -9.25
N TRP A 95 -7.01 -5.22 -10.34
CA TRP A 95 -7.63 -5.41 -11.65
C TRP A 95 -6.68 -6.09 -12.63
N GLU A 96 -7.25 -6.75 -13.65
CA GLU A 96 -6.46 -7.24 -14.78
C GLU A 96 -5.78 -6.07 -15.52
N ARG A 97 -4.70 -6.40 -16.25
CA ARG A 97 -3.91 -5.42 -17.03
C ARG A 97 -4.70 -4.72 -18.13
N ASP A 98 -5.76 -5.34 -18.62
CA ASP A 98 -6.65 -4.76 -19.63
C ASP A 98 -7.87 -4.05 -19.01
N MET A 99 -7.91 -3.94 -17.67
CA MET A 99 -9.02 -3.40 -16.88
C MET A 99 -10.37 -4.09 -17.12
N SER A 100 -10.39 -5.28 -17.73
CA SER A 100 -11.64 -5.97 -18.09
C SER A 100 -12.44 -6.45 -16.87
N LYS A 101 -11.75 -6.74 -15.76
CA LYS A 101 -12.36 -7.22 -14.51
C LYS A 101 -11.50 -6.91 -13.29
N CYS A 102 -12.17 -6.81 -12.15
CA CYS A 102 -11.55 -6.88 -10.83
C CYS A 102 -11.19 -8.35 -10.53
N SER A 103 -9.90 -8.66 -10.43
CA SER A 103 -9.39 -10.02 -10.21
C SER A 103 -9.39 -10.41 -8.74
N ALA A 104 -9.20 -9.45 -7.84
CA ALA A 104 -9.22 -9.68 -6.41
C ALA A 104 -9.73 -8.46 -5.64
N ARG A 105 -10.43 -8.73 -4.54
CA ARG A 105 -10.82 -7.73 -3.54
C ARG A 105 -10.26 -8.15 -2.19
N ILE A 106 -9.57 -7.24 -1.52
CA ILE A 106 -8.95 -7.51 -0.22
C ILE A 106 -9.48 -6.54 0.82
N THR A 107 -10.30 -7.05 1.74
CA THR A 107 -10.81 -6.28 2.89
C THR A 107 -9.66 -5.88 3.81
N PRO A 108 -9.61 -4.61 4.29
CA PRO A 108 -8.50 -4.08 5.07
C PRO A 108 -8.57 -4.51 6.55
N PHE A 109 -8.64 -5.82 6.81
CA PHE A 109 -8.68 -6.31 8.19
C PHE A 109 -7.38 -6.05 8.94
N PHE A 110 -7.48 -5.87 10.25
CA PHE A 110 -6.33 -5.73 11.13
C PHE A 110 -5.27 -6.82 10.92
N ASN A 111 -4.00 -6.39 10.92
CA ASN A 111 -2.82 -7.25 10.81
C ASN A 111 -2.74 -8.01 9.47
N ARG A 112 -3.38 -7.48 8.43
CA ARG A 112 -3.27 -8.00 7.05
C ARG A 112 -2.17 -7.25 6.31
N CYS A 113 -1.25 -7.99 5.72
CA CYS A 113 -0.24 -7.47 4.80
C CYS A 113 -0.60 -7.89 3.37
N VAL A 114 -0.61 -6.94 2.43
CA VAL A 114 -0.78 -7.20 1.00
C VAL A 114 0.48 -6.74 0.29
N ILE A 115 1.07 -7.65 -0.48
CA ILE A 115 2.29 -7.42 -1.25
C ILE A 115 1.98 -7.70 -2.70
N PHE A 116 2.25 -6.74 -3.58
CA PHE A 116 2.03 -6.89 -5.02
C PHE A 116 3.07 -6.11 -5.82
N ASN A 117 3.34 -6.57 -7.04
CA ASN A 117 4.22 -5.88 -7.96
C ASN A 117 3.54 -4.63 -8.52
N THR A 118 4.34 -3.61 -8.81
CA THR A 118 3.88 -2.38 -9.44
C THR A 118 4.51 -2.22 -10.81
N ASP A 119 3.70 -1.91 -11.81
CA ASP A 119 4.13 -1.57 -13.16
C ASP A 119 3.10 -0.61 -13.80
N GLU A 120 3.32 -0.22 -15.06
CA GLU A 120 2.43 0.70 -15.77
C GLU A 120 0.99 0.17 -15.95
N ASP A 121 0.81 -1.16 -15.85
CA ASP A 121 -0.45 -1.90 -16.02
C ASP A 121 -0.94 -2.59 -14.72
N SER A 122 -0.36 -2.25 -13.56
CA SER A 122 -0.79 -2.82 -12.27
C SER A 122 -1.92 -2.00 -11.64
N TYR A 123 -3.13 -2.16 -12.17
CA TYR A 123 -4.29 -1.38 -11.77
C TYR A 123 -4.86 -1.80 -10.41
N HIS A 124 -5.00 -0.82 -9.51
CA HIS A 124 -5.55 -1.04 -8.18
C HIS A 124 -6.18 0.22 -7.58
N GLY A 125 -7.00 0.06 -6.54
CA GLY A 125 -7.61 1.19 -5.82
C GLY A 125 -8.65 0.76 -4.79
N LEU A 126 -9.38 1.73 -4.26
CA LEU A 126 -10.57 1.54 -3.43
C LEU A 126 -11.68 2.46 -3.98
N PRO A 127 -12.29 2.12 -5.13
CA PRO A 127 -13.04 3.09 -5.93
C PRO A 127 -14.37 3.50 -5.29
N ASP A 128 -14.95 2.64 -4.46
CA ASP A 128 -16.20 2.92 -3.78
C ASP A 128 -15.97 3.71 -2.48
N PRO A 129 -16.73 4.80 -2.26
CA PRO A 129 -16.66 5.58 -1.03
C PRO A 129 -16.95 4.75 0.23
N LEU A 130 -16.12 4.93 1.27
CA LEU A 130 -16.31 4.23 2.54
C LEU A 130 -17.64 4.58 3.21
N THR A 131 -18.29 3.57 3.78
CA THR A 131 -19.55 3.71 4.52
C THR A 131 -19.38 3.53 6.03
N CYS A 132 -18.13 3.46 6.51
CA CYS A 132 -17.81 3.34 7.94
C CYS A 132 -18.37 4.51 8.79
N PRO A 133 -18.49 4.34 10.11
CA PRO A 133 -18.81 5.44 11.03
C PRO A 133 -17.85 6.64 10.92
N GLU A 134 -18.27 7.81 11.44
CA GLU A 134 -17.49 9.06 11.35
C GLU A 134 -16.17 9.03 12.13
N ASP A 135 -16.14 8.26 13.21
CA ASP A 135 -14.99 8.07 14.10
C ASP A 135 -14.08 6.89 13.68
N GLU A 136 -14.44 6.19 12.61
CA GLU A 136 -13.69 5.07 12.05
C GLU A 136 -12.96 5.46 10.76
N SER A 137 -11.82 4.81 10.51
CA SER A 137 -11.04 5.02 9.29
C SER A 137 -10.13 3.84 8.98
N ARG A 138 -9.72 3.75 7.71
CA ARG A 138 -8.77 2.75 7.24
C ARG A 138 -7.40 3.26 6.86
#